data_AF-T0M821-F1
#
_entry.id   AF-T0M821-F1
#
_cell.length_a   1.000
_cell.length_b   1.000
_cell.length_c   1.000
_cell.angle_alpha   90.00
_cell.angle_beta   90.00
_cell.angle_gamma   90.00
#
_symmetry.space_group_name_H-M   'P 1'
#
loop_
_entity.id
_entity.type
_entity.pdbx_description
1 polymer ?
#
loop_
_entity_poly.entity_id
_entity_poly.type
_entity_poly.pdbx_seq_one_letter_code
_entity_poly.pdbx_strand_id
1 'polypeptide(L)'
;IYNTFGENTIIPPRKNASTRSRGSSARAKIVRQIRRTSEKEWKESVGYGKRWHVEIYFSGLKRTMGEVIKANRPDYIVQEIALKVQYYNVLREMTHAY
;
A
#
# COMPACT_ATOMS: atom_id res chain seq x y z
N ILE A 1 4.78 -10.72 1.58
CA ILE A 1 4.66 -9.33 1.04
C ILE A 1 4.16 -8.34 2.10
N TYR A 2 3.22 -8.71 2.99
CA TYR A 2 2.79 -7.81 4.08
C TYR A 2 3.77 -7.70 5.26
N ASN A 3 4.58 -8.72 5.52
CA ASN A 3 5.53 -8.72 6.66
C ASN A 3 6.75 -7.78 6.51
N THR A 4 6.93 -7.14 5.34
CA THR A 4 8.05 -6.21 5.09
C THR A 4 7.67 -4.75 5.30
N PHE A 5 6.37 -4.44 5.32
CA PHE A 5 5.86 -3.13 5.71
C PHE A 5 5.62 -3.17 7.21
N GLY A 6 6.67 -2.87 7.98
CA GLY A 6 6.64 -2.90 9.45
C GLY A 6 5.38 -2.26 10.01
N GLU A 7 4.98 -2.72 11.19
CA GLU A 7 3.76 -2.46 11.97
C GLU A 7 3.29 -0.99 12.08
N ASN A 8 4.05 -0.03 11.56
CA ASN A 8 3.75 1.38 11.53
C ASN A 8 3.16 1.81 10.18
N THR A 9 1.84 1.95 10.13
CA THR A 9 1.16 2.59 9.00
C THR A 9 1.70 4.00 8.78
N ILE A 10 2.33 4.24 7.63
CA ILE A 10 2.87 5.55 7.25
C ILE A 10 1.73 6.44 6.78
N ILE A 11 1.27 7.32 7.67
CA ILE A 11 0.21 8.30 7.39
C ILE A 11 0.83 9.71 7.49
N PRO A 12 0.87 10.47 6.38
CA PRO A 12 1.34 11.85 6.42
C PRO A 12 0.48 12.70 7.37
N PRO A 13 1.09 13.49 8.27
CA PRO A 13 0.34 14.42 9.10
C PRO A 13 -0.20 15.59 8.26
N ARG A 14 -1.27 16.25 8.74
CA ARG A 14 -1.78 17.47 8.11
C ARG A 14 -0.72 18.59 8.15
N LYS A 15 -0.74 19.50 7.17
CA LYS A 15 0.19 20.64 7.07
C LYS A 15 0.34 21.44 8.38
N ASN A 16 -0.77 21.66 9.09
CA ASN A 16 -0.82 22.40 10.37
C ASN A 16 -0.83 21.49 11.60
N ALA A 17 -0.31 20.26 11.49
CA ALA A 17 -0.30 19.33 12.61
C ALA A 17 0.52 19.86 13.80
N SER A 18 0.06 19.56 15.01
CA SER A 18 0.72 19.98 16.24
C SER A 18 1.98 19.16 16.51
N THR A 19 3.02 19.81 17.01
CA THR A 19 4.21 19.17 17.57
C THR A 19 4.02 18.71 19.01
N ARG A 20 2.86 18.99 19.62
CA ARG A 20 2.53 18.61 20.99
C ARG A 20 1.93 17.20 21.01
N SER A 21 2.35 16.39 21.97
CA SER A 21 1.89 15.00 22.15
C SER A 21 0.63 14.93 23.02
N ARG A 22 -0.45 15.65 22.68
CA ARG A 22 -1.72 15.55 23.43
C ARG A 22 -2.54 14.28 23.12
N GLY A 23 -1.99 13.38 22.31
CA GLY A 23 -2.63 12.11 21.94
C GLY A 23 -1.59 11.09 21.48
N SER A 24 -0.97 11.29 20.32
CA SER A 24 0.05 10.37 19.78
C SER A 24 1.44 11.00 19.80
N SER A 25 2.33 10.42 20.62
CA SER A 25 3.74 10.81 20.71
C SER A 25 4.49 10.49 19.42
N ALA A 26 4.17 9.37 18.76
CA ALA A 26 4.70 8.98 17.46
C ALA A 26 4.37 10.03 16.39
N ARG A 27 3.11 10.48 16.31
CA ARG A 27 2.72 11.56 15.38
C ARG A 27 3.44 12.87 15.69
N ALA A 28 3.59 13.24 16.96
CA ALA A 28 4.33 14.44 17.33
C ALA A 28 5.82 14.36 16.92
N LYS A 29 6.45 13.18 17.02
CA LYS A 29 7.83 12.95 16.52
C LYS A 29 7.92 13.15 15.01
N ILE A 30 7.00 12.57 14.23
CA ILE A 30 6.94 12.73 12.78
C ILE A 30 6.80 14.22 12.39
N VAL A 31 5.89 14.96 13.04
CA VAL A 31 5.71 16.39 12.77
C VAL A 31 6.98 17.19 13.08
N ARG A 32 7.69 16.87 14.17
CA ARG A 32 8.97 17.51 14.48
C ARG A 32 10.05 17.18 13.46
N GLN A 33 10.10 15.94 12.98
CA GLN A 33 11.04 15.52 11.95
C GLN A 33 10.79 16.26 10.63
N ILE A 34 9.53 16.35 10.19
CA ILE A 34 9.12 17.10 9.00
C ILE A 34 9.50 18.58 9.12
N ARG A 35 9.33 19.19 10.30
CA ARG A 35 9.74 20.59 10.54
C ARG A 35 11.26 20.81 10.51
N ARG A 36 12.05 19.79 10.84
CA ARG A 36 13.53 19.86 10.83
C ARG A 36 14.13 19.65 9.44
N THR A 37 13.45 18.87 8.62
CA THR A 37 13.87 18.49 7.27
C THR A 37 12.88 19.10 6.28
N SER A 38 12.03 18.29 5.69
CA SER A 38 10.89 18.71 4.90
C SER A 38 9.87 17.57 4.81
N GLU A 39 8.65 17.86 4.36
CA GLU A 39 7.65 16.81 4.12
C GLU A 39 8.10 15.85 3.02
N LYS A 40 8.80 16.37 2.00
CA LYS A 40 9.32 15.60 0.88
C LYS A 40 10.39 14.61 1.34
N GLU A 41 11.42 15.09 2.04
CA GLU A 41 12.50 14.24 2.55
C GLU A 41 11.96 13.21 3.56
N TRP A 42 11.00 13.60 4.40
CA TRP A 42 10.34 12.63 5.28
C TRP A 42 9.63 11.53 4.49
N LYS A 43 8.82 11.89 3.47
CA LYS A 43 8.12 10.93 2.60
C LYS A 43 9.08 9.97 1.88
N GLU A 44 10.22 10.48 1.44
CA GLU A 44 11.27 9.67 0.81
C GLU A 44 11.93 8.72 1.83
N SER A 45 12.26 9.21 3.03
CA SER A 45 12.90 8.42 4.09
C SER A 45 12.06 7.24 4.56
N VAL A 46 10.74 7.41 4.60
CA VAL A 46 9.80 6.34 4.99
C VAL A 46 9.34 5.51 3.79
N GLY A 47 9.76 5.86 2.57
CA GLY A 47 9.34 5.17 1.35
C GLY A 47 7.85 5.30 1.04
N TYR A 48 7.20 6.39 1.45
CA TYR A 48 5.76 6.62 1.26
C TYR A 48 5.33 6.48 -0.21
N GLY A 49 6.18 6.95 -1.14
CA GLY A 49 5.93 6.85 -2.58
C GLY A 49 5.79 5.42 -3.12
N LYS A 50 6.28 4.41 -2.38
CA LYS A 50 6.20 2.99 -2.80
C LYS A 50 4.80 2.41 -2.69
N ARG A 51 3.89 3.06 -1.95
CA ARG A 51 2.49 2.62 -1.81
C ARG A 51 1.76 2.56 -3.15
N TRP A 52 2.10 3.46 -4.08
CA TRP A 52 1.48 3.52 -5.40
C TRP A 52 1.69 2.23 -6.21
N HIS A 53 2.79 1.49 -6.01
CA HIS A 53 3.01 0.21 -6.70
C HIS A 53 1.94 -0.83 -6.37
N VAL A 54 1.46 -0.87 -5.12
CA VAL A 54 0.41 -1.79 -4.69
C VAL A 54 -0.93 -1.40 -5.31
N GLU A 55 -1.22 -0.09 -5.37
CA GLU A 55 -2.43 0.43 -5.99
C GLU A 55 -2.46 0.14 -7.50
N ILE A 56 -1.35 0.36 -8.21
CA ILE A 56 -1.20 -0.02 -9.63
C ILE A 56 -1.43 -1.51 -9.81
N TYR A 57 -0.81 -2.35 -8.96
CA TYR A 57 -0.95 -3.80 -9.03
C TYR A 57 -2.42 -4.23 -8.95
N PHE A 58 -3.13 -3.81 -7.90
CA PHE A 58 -4.53 -4.19 -7.72
C PHE A 58 -5.44 -3.56 -8.77
N SER A 59 -5.15 -2.34 -9.21
CA SER A 59 -5.88 -1.68 -10.28
C SER A 59 -5.76 -2.45 -11.61
N GLY A 60 -4.56 -2.93 -11.94
CA GLY A 60 -4.33 -3.79 -13.10
C GLY A 60 -5.02 -5.15 -12.96
N LEU A 61 -4.83 -5.82 -11.82
CA LEU A 61 -5.46 -7.11 -11.52
C LEU A 61 -6.97 -7.06 -11.76
N LYS A 62 -7.65 -6.06 -11.21
CA LYS A 62 -9.10 -5.87 -11.31
C LYS A 62 -9.56 -5.61 -12.73
N ARG A 63 -8.84 -4.78 -13.50
CA ARG A 63 -9.18 -4.52 -14.91
C ARG A 63 -9.02 -5.76 -15.79
N THR A 64 -7.98 -6.56 -15.55
CA THR A 64 -7.69 -7.74 -16.38
C THR A 64 -8.52 -8.96 -15.99
N MET A 65 -8.69 -9.23 -14.69
CA MET A 65 -9.36 -10.44 -14.17
C MET A 65 -10.83 -10.23 -13.80
N GLY A 66 -11.30 -8.98 -13.80
CA GLY A 66 -12.63 -8.59 -13.36
C GLY A 66 -12.77 -8.53 -11.83
N GLU A 67 -13.58 -7.58 -11.36
CA GLU A 67 -13.79 -7.34 -9.92
C GLU A 67 -14.76 -8.31 -9.26
N VAL A 68 -15.69 -8.87 -10.03
CA VAL A 68 -16.78 -9.72 -9.50
C VAL A 68 -16.25 -11.10 -9.17
N ILE A 69 -16.56 -11.58 -7.96
CA ILE A 69 -16.38 -12.96 -7.54
C ILE A 69 -17.70 -13.70 -7.74
N LYS A 70 -17.68 -14.82 -8.46
CA LYS A 70 -18.88 -15.62 -8.73
C LYS A 70 -19.16 -16.65 -7.64
N ALA A 71 -18.12 -17.09 -6.94
CA ALA A 71 -18.27 -18.04 -5.84
C ALA A 71 -19.05 -17.43 -4.66
N ASN A 72 -19.97 -18.21 -4.09
CA ASN A 72 -20.74 -17.82 -2.90
C ASN A 72 -20.28 -18.52 -1.62
N ARG A 73 -19.52 -19.62 -1.74
CA ARG A 73 -18.98 -20.33 -0.57
C ARG A 73 -17.59 -19.76 -0.21
N PRO A 74 -17.28 -19.54 1.08
CA PRO A 74 -16.02 -18.90 1.49
C PRO A 74 -14.74 -19.61 1.01
N ASP A 75 -14.73 -20.94 1.04
CA ASP A 75 -13.68 -21.80 0.49
C ASP A 75 -13.42 -21.51 -0.99
N TYR A 76 -14.49 -21.45 -1.80
CA TYR A 76 -14.41 -21.16 -3.22
C TYR A 76 -14.11 -19.70 -3.55
N ILE A 77 -14.52 -18.75 -2.70
CA ILE A 77 -14.15 -17.34 -2.84
C ILE A 77 -12.63 -17.18 -2.73
N VAL A 78 -12.01 -17.82 -1.73
CA VAL A 78 -10.56 -17.78 -1.56
C VAL A 78 -9.85 -18.41 -2.75
N GLN A 79 -10.34 -19.55 -3.24
CA GLN A 79 -9.79 -20.20 -4.44
C GLN A 79 -9.91 -19.33 -5.69
N GLU A 80 -11.07 -18.70 -5.93
CA GLU A 80 -11.27 -17.82 -7.09
C GLU A 80 -10.32 -16.61 -7.04
N ILE A 81 -10.16 -15.99 -5.88
CA ILE A 81 -9.22 -14.87 -5.69
C ILE A 81 -7.78 -15.32 -5.94
N ALA A 82 -7.37 -16.46 -5.36
CA ALA A 82 -6.02 -16.99 -5.54
C ALA A 82 -5.71 -17.27 -7.01
N LEU A 83 -6.68 -17.86 -7.73
CA LEU A 83 -6.56 -18.18 -9.14
C LEU A 83 -6.42 -16.91 -10.01
N LYS A 84 -7.26 -15.89 -9.77
CA LYS A 84 -7.17 -14.59 -10.45
C LYS A 84 -5.80 -13.93 -10.24
N VAL A 85 -5.29 -13.96 -9.01
CA VAL A 85 -3.97 -13.41 -8.67
C VAL A 85 -2.85 -14.19 -9.38
N GLN A 86 -2.90 -15.52 -9.36
CA GLN A 86 -1.89 -16.36 -10.00
C GLN A 86 -1.83 -16.13 -11.51
N TYR A 87 -2.98 -16.18 -12.20
CA TYR A 87 -3.00 -15.93 -13.64
C TYR A 87 -2.52 -14.53 -14.01
N TYR A 88 -2.83 -13.53 -13.17
CA TYR A 88 -2.40 -12.16 -13.44
C TYR A 88 -0.87 -12.02 -13.34
N ASN A 89 -0.25 -12.70 -12.39
CA ASN A 89 1.20 -12.73 -12.26
C ASN A 89 1.86 -13.38 -13.47
N VAL A 90 1.34 -14.53 -13.93
CA VAL A 90 1.83 -15.22 -15.14
C VAL A 90 1.73 -14.31 -16.38
N LEU A 91 0.57 -13.68 -16.60
CA LEU A 91 0.38 -12.77 -17.74
C LEU A 91 1.35 -11.59 -17.69
N ARG A 92 1.56 -11.02 -16.50
CA ARG A 92 2.48 -9.91 -16.31
C ARG A 92 3.92 -10.32 -16.62
N GLU A 93 4.37 -11.48 -16.14
CA GLU A 93 5.70 -12.03 -16.44
C GLU A 93 5.89 -12.26 -17.95
N MET A 94 4.89 -12.84 -18.64
CA MET A 94 4.94 -13.01 -20.09
C MET A 94 5.05 -11.68 -20.84
N THR A 95 4.41 -10.62 -20.34
CA THR A 95 4.46 -9.28 -20.95
C THR A 95 5.84 -8.63 -20.79
N HIS A 96 6.57 -8.94 -19.71
CA HIS A 96 7.91 -8.43 -19.47
C HIS A 96 9.02 -9.24 -20.17
N ALA A 97 8.68 -10.39 -20.77
CA ALA A 97 9.60 -11.27 -21.47
C ALA A 97 9.80 -10.92 -22.96
N TYR A 98 9.06 -9.92 -23.47
CA TYR A 98 9.20 -9.33 -24.81
C TYR A 98 9.57 -7.85 -24.67
#